data_AF-A0A7C3LGS1-F1
#
_entry.id   AF-A0A7C3LGS1-F1
#
_cell.length_a   1.000
_cell.length_b   1.000
_cell.length_c   1.000
_cell.angle_alpha   90.00
_cell.angle_beta   90.00
_cell.angle_gamma   90.00
#
_symmetry.space_group_name_H-M   'P 1'
#
loop_
_entity.id
_entity.type
_entity.pdbx_description
1 polymer ?
#
loop_
_entity_poly.entity_id
_entity_poly.type
_entity_poly.pdbx_seq_one_letter_code
_entity_poly.pdbx_strand_id
1 'polypeptide(L)' 'MYERVLVVDDSQEIRDFLSEYILQPKGFEVMQASNGLMGLEMAIAK' A
#
# COMPACT_ATOMS: atom_id res chain seq x y z
N MET A 1 -3.26 17.39 -4.88
CA MET A 1 -2.07 16.51 -4.88
C MET A 1 -2.41 15.39 -3.91
N TYR A 2 -2.65 14.18 -4.38
CA TYR A 2 -2.96 13.07 -3.48
C TYR A 2 -1.64 12.49 -2.97
N GLU A 3 -1.53 12.29 -1.66
CA GLU A 3 -0.37 11.60 -1.10
C GLU A 3 -0.42 10.12 -1.47
N ARG A 4 0.73 9.55 -1.80
CA ARG A 4 0.88 8.15 -2.19
C ARG A 4 1.37 7.33 -1.01
N VAL A 5 0.73 6.20 -0.75
CA VAL A 5 1.03 5.31 0.39
C VAL A 5 1.32 3.90 -0.14
N LEU A 6 2.41 3.29 0.33
CA LEU A 6 2.72 1.88 0.08
C LEU A 6 2.45 1.07 1.35
N VAL A 7 1.52 0.11 1.27
CA VAL A 7 1.20 -0.83 2.35
C VAL A 7 1.99 -2.13 2.10
N VAL A 8 2.81 -2.52 3.08
CA VAL A 8 3.58 -3.77 3.05
C VAL A 8 3.18 -4.64 4.22
N ASP A 9 2.49 -5.74 3.94
CA ASP A 9 2.01 -6.71 4.93
C ASP A 9 1.87 -8.07 4.24
N ASP A 10 2.10 -9.20 4.91
CA ASP A 10 1.99 -10.53 4.30
C ASP A 10 0.54 -11.01 4.18
N SER A 11 -0.37 -10.52 5.02
CA SER A 11 -1.79 -10.86 4.98
C SER A 11 -2.56 -10.07 3.92
N GLN A 12 -3.17 -10.77 2.96
CA GLN A 12 -4.03 -10.16 1.93
C GLN A 12 -5.21 -9.41 2.56
N GLU A 13 -5.86 -10.01 3.56
CA GLU A 13 -7.02 -9.40 4.23
C GLU A 13 -6.67 -8.07 4.91
N ILE A 14 -5.48 -7.97 5.51
CA ILE A 14 -5.01 -6.72 6.14
C ILE A 14 -4.73 -5.66 5.08
N ARG A 15 -4.05 -6.03 3.99
CA ARG A 15 -3.75 -5.07 2.90
C ARG A 15 -5.02 -4.52 2.26
N ASP A 16 -6.01 -5.38 2.00
CA ASP A 16 -7.30 -4.96 1.42
C ASP A 16 -8.08 -4.09 2.39
N PHE A 17 -8.13 -4.44 3.68
CA PHE A 17 -8.77 -3.62 4.70
C PHE A 17 -8.17 -2.21 4.79
N LEU A 18 -6.83 -2.12 4.87
CA LEU A 18 -6.12 -0.84 4.94
C LEU A 18 -6.30 -0.02 3.65
N SER A 19 -6.17 -0.67 2.49
CA SER A 19 -6.25 -0.02 1.18
C SER A 19 -7.66 0.48 0.89
N GLU A 20 -8.65 -0.42 0.88
CA GLU A 20 -9.98 -0.16 0.33
C GLU A 20 -10.90 0.55 1.33
N TYR A 21 -10.76 0.28 2.64
CA TYR A 21 -11.70 0.78 3.65
C TYR A 21 -11.15 1.94 4.47
N ILE A 22 -9.83 2.16 4.51
CA ILE A 22 -9.21 3.21 5.34
C ILE A 22 -8.53 4.29 4.49
N LEU A 23 -7.63 3.89 3.58
CA LEU A 23 -6.74 4.83 2.90
C LEU A 23 -7.38 5.41 1.63
N GLN A 24 -7.90 4.59 0.73
CA GLN A 24 -8.57 5.08 -0.48
C GLN A 24 -9.78 5.98 -0.19
N PRO A 25 -10.66 5.70 0.80
CA PRO A 25 -11.76 6.60 1.15
C PRO A 25 -11.31 7.96 1.69
N LYS A 26 -10.07 8.05 2.19
CA LYS A 26 -9.45 9.32 2.61
C LYS A 26 -8.74 10.05 1.46
N GLY A 27 -8.75 9.49 0.25
CA GLY A 27 -8.17 10.09 -0.94
C GLY A 27 -6.70 9.78 -1.17
N PHE A 28 -6.11 8.79 -0.48
CA PHE A 28 -4.73 8.37 -0.77
C PHE A 28 -4.66 7.52 -2.03
N GLU A 29 -3.58 7.68 -2.80
CA GLU A 29 -3.21 6.71 -3.84
C GLU A 29 -2.47 5.55 -3.17
N VAL A 30 -3.08 4.36 -3.13
CA VAL A 30 -2.55 3.23 -2.38
C VAL A 30 -1.92 2.20 -3.30
N MET A 31 -0.68 1.84 -2.99
CA MET A 31 0.04 0.70 -3.56
C MET A 31 0.17 -0.38 -2.48
N GLN A 32 0.21 -1.65 -2.89
CA GLN A 32 0.30 -2.78 -1.97
C GLN A 32 1.48 -3.69 -2.36
N ALA A 33 2.15 -4.25 -1.35
CA ALA A 33 3.16 -5.30 -1.52
C ALA A 33 2.94 -6.42 -0.51
N SER A 34 3.05 -7.67 -0.95
CA SER A 34 2.79 -8.86 -0.12
C SER A 34 4.00 -9.34 0.69
N ASN A 35 5.15 -8.69 0.53
CA ASN A 35 6.38 -9.03 1.24
C ASN A 35 7.35 -7.84 1.20
N GLY A 36 8.38 -7.92 2.05
CA GLY A 36 9.38 -6.87 2.20
C GLY A 36 10.24 -6.61 0.96
N LEU A 37 10.56 -7.64 0.16
CA LEU A 37 11.38 -7.46 -1.05
C LEU A 37 10.61 -6.65 -2.10
N MET A 38 9.37 -7.06 -2.40
CA MET A 38 8.48 -6.34 -3.31
C MET A 38 8.25 -4.90 -2.81
N GLY A 39 8.00 -4.73 -1.51
CA GLY A 39 7.82 -3.41 -0.92
C GLY A 39 9.07 -2.52 -1.06
N LEU A 40 10.25 -3.08 -0.84
CA LEU A 40 11.51 -2.38 -0.99
C LEU A 40 11.76 -1.98 -2.45
N GLU A 41 11.58 -2.91 -3.40
CA GLU A 41 11.73 -2.65 -4.83
C GLU A 41 10.80 -1.52 -5.30
N MET A 42 9.54 -1.52 -4.84
CA MET A 42 8.58 -0.47 -5.14
C MET A 42 8.94 0.88 -4.50
N ALA A 43 9.48 0.89 -3.28
CA ALA A 43 9.83 2.12 -2.57
C ALA A 43 11.07 2.82 -3.16
N ILE A 44 12.00 2.07 -3.75
CA ILE A 44 13.23 2.61 -4.35
C ILE A 44 13.08 2.90 -5.85
N ALA A 45 12.06 2.34 -6.51
CA ALA A 45 11.71 2.64 -7.89
C ALA A 45 11.20 4.09 -7.97
N LYS A 46 12.07 5.00 -8.43
CA LYS A 46 11.76 6.42 -8.66
C LYS A 46 10.99 6.62 -9.97
#